data_AF-A0A929D8G9-F1
#
_entry.id   AF-A0A929D8G9-F1
#
_cell.length_a   1.000
_cell.length_b   1.000
_cell.length_c   1.000
_cell.angle_alpha   90.00
_cell.angle_beta   90.00
_cell.angle_gamma   90.00
#
_symmetry.space_group_name_H-M   'P 1'
#
loop_
_entity.id
_entity.type
_entity.pdbx_description
1 polymer ?
#
loop_
_entity_poly.entity_id
_entity_poly.type
_entity_poly.pdbx_seq_one_letter_code
_entity_poly.pdbx_strand_id
1 'polypeptide(L)'
;MSRKQWLVLATLALFNVIVLCAMAVVVIYSLTQSPSASAPIPTLFPTVSPWPTPPPTWTPTPTSTPQFTPTPRPTGTPAGTPTPEPTFPPTSTFTPTPLPTPTPRPLENPTFEGIQPNSIPGWQTGGFVNWASGDEFDPGTSYAAPRFHQADDPLQRINGPTLQIDTEPWVKLRAWTFQTVDVEPGSLVQFQIRAAGFVKDTTGHYILKAGVDPEGGEGCEAAQWGDEQTINQNAGAVTLVSPEVVAGQAGRVTVCAFAETQYAQVYHAAFFDDAALTTSLPVSP
;
A
#
# COMPACT_ATOMS: atom_id res chain seq x y z
N MET A 1 42.99 37.24 53.11
CA MET A 1 41.84 36.30 53.00
C MET A 1 41.34 35.99 54.40
N SER A 2 40.08 36.26 54.71
CA SER A 2 39.51 36.06 56.06
C SER A 2 39.36 34.56 56.38
N ARG A 3 39.47 34.16 57.67
CA ARG A 3 39.23 32.77 58.11
C ARG A 3 37.88 32.22 57.61
N LYS A 4 36.86 33.07 57.50
CA LYS A 4 35.54 32.70 56.97
C LYS A 4 35.57 32.45 55.46
N GLN A 5 36.32 33.27 54.70
CA GLN A 5 36.48 33.08 53.25
C GLN A 5 37.30 31.83 52.93
N TRP A 6 38.32 31.53 53.73
CA TRP A 6 39.11 30.30 53.59
C TRP A 6 38.26 29.05 53.86
N LEU A 7 37.39 29.08 54.87
CA LEU A 7 36.44 27.99 55.13
C LEU A 7 35.46 27.78 53.98
N VAL A 8 34.92 28.86 53.40
CA VAL A 8 33.99 28.78 52.25
C VAL A 8 34.68 28.23 50.99
N LEU A 9 35.94 28.62 50.74
CA LEU A 9 36.69 28.08 49.61
C LEU A 9 37.06 26.60 49.82
N ALA A 10 37.41 26.23 51.06
CA ALA A 10 37.69 24.83 51.40
C ALA A 10 36.45 23.94 51.25
N THR A 11 35.26 24.41 51.65
CA THR A 11 34.02 23.65 51.49
C THR A 11 33.59 23.53 50.03
N LEU A 12 33.73 24.60 49.23
CA LEU A 12 33.44 24.55 47.79
C LEU A 12 34.39 23.61 47.05
N ALA A 13 35.68 23.63 47.39
CA ALA A 13 36.67 22.73 46.81
C ALA A 13 36.34 21.26 47.16
N LEU A 14 36.00 20.98 48.42
CA LEU A 14 35.61 19.64 48.86
C LEU A 14 34.35 19.15 48.12
N PHE A 15 33.34 20.01 47.97
CA PHE A 15 32.12 19.67 47.24
C PHE A 15 32.40 19.37 45.76
N ASN A 16 33.24 20.16 45.11
CA ASN A 16 33.60 19.94 43.71
C ASN A 16 34.34 18.60 43.52
N VAL A 17 35.27 18.26 44.42
CA VAL A 17 35.97 16.96 44.41
C VAL A 17 34.98 15.80 44.59
N ILE A 18 33.99 15.92 45.48
CA ILE A 18 32.97 14.89 45.67
C ILE A 18 32.15 14.68 44.39
N VAL A 19 31.73 15.76 43.73
CA VAL A 19 30.98 15.68 42.47
C VAL A 19 31.82 15.03 41.36
N LEU A 20 33.10 15.39 41.24
CA LEU A 20 34.00 14.78 40.26
C LEU A 20 34.22 13.30 40.52
N CYS A 21 34.39 12.89 41.78
CA CYS A 21 34.49 11.48 42.16
C CYS A 21 33.20 10.71 41.84
N ALA A 22 32.03 11.27 42.13
CA ALA A 22 30.75 10.64 41.82
C ALA A 22 30.55 10.46 40.30
N MET A 23 30.89 11.47 39.50
CA MET A 23 30.83 11.39 38.04
C MET A 23 31.80 10.33 37.49
N ALA A 24 33.01 10.26 38.03
CA ALA A 24 33.98 9.23 37.64
C ALA A 24 33.46 7.81 37.94
N VAL A 25 32.81 7.60 39.10
CA VAL A 25 32.19 6.32 39.45
C VAL A 25 31.08 5.95 38.45
N VAL A 26 30.21 6.89 38.08
CA VAL A 26 29.15 6.65 37.09
C VAL A 26 29.73 6.25 35.74
N VAL A 27 30.74 6.98 35.24
CA VAL A 27 31.39 6.68 33.95
C VAL A 27 32.07 5.31 33.99
N ILE A 28 32.77 4.97 35.07
CA ILE A 28 33.38 3.64 35.23
C ILE A 28 32.29 2.56 35.22
N TYR A 29 31.18 2.77 35.94
CA TYR A 29 30.08 1.82 35.98
C TYR A 29 29.46 1.60 34.60
N SER A 30 29.25 2.67 33.83
CA SER A 30 28.75 2.61 32.45
C SER A 30 29.72 1.91 31.49
N LEU A 31 31.03 2.08 31.66
CA LEU A 31 32.05 1.39 30.85
C LEU A 31 32.20 -0.09 31.23
N THR A 32 31.92 -0.47 32.49
CA THR A 32 32.01 -1.87 32.96
C THR A 32 30.77 -2.71 32.67
N GLN A 33 29.64 -2.09 32.32
CA GLN A 33 28.49 -2.82 31.77
C GLN A 33 28.79 -3.24 30.33
N SER A 34 29.57 -4.31 30.19
CA SER A 34 29.65 -5.05 28.94
C SER A 34 28.25 -5.56 28.57
N PRO A 35 27.84 -5.52 27.29
CA PRO A 35 26.62 -6.15 26.86
C PRO A 35 26.71 -7.64 27.23
N SER A 36 25.74 -8.12 28.00
CA SER A 36 25.57 -9.54 28.28
C SER A 36 25.71 -10.31 26.98
N ALA A 37 26.68 -11.22 26.96
CA ALA A 37 26.90 -12.16 25.87
C ALA A 37 25.55 -12.80 25.53
N SER A 38 25.10 -12.57 24.28
CA SER A 38 23.95 -13.26 23.72
C SER A 38 24.14 -14.76 23.92
N ALA A 39 23.22 -15.38 24.65
CA ALA A 39 23.14 -16.83 24.73
C ALA A 39 23.13 -17.40 23.30
N PRO A 40 23.83 -18.51 23.03
CA PRO A 40 23.73 -19.16 21.73
C PRO A 40 22.27 -19.58 21.53
N ILE A 41 21.64 -19.01 20.51
CA ILE A 41 20.36 -19.47 19.99
C ILE A 41 20.56 -20.95 19.62
N PRO A 42 19.74 -21.89 20.10
CA PRO A 42 19.80 -23.26 19.62
C PRO A 42 19.54 -23.25 18.13
N THR A 43 20.57 -23.59 17.35
CA THR A 43 20.48 -23.81 15.91
C THR A 43 19.57 -25.02 15.69
N LEU A 44 18.27 -24.81 15.57
CA LEU A 44 17.39 -25.81 14.99
C LEU A 44 17.80 -25.93 13.52
N PHE A 45 18.48 -27.03 13.21
CA PHE A 45 18.69 -27.44 11.82
C PHE A 45 17.30 -27.56 11.19
N PRO A 46 17.01 -26.85 10.08
CA PRO A 46 15.83 -27.17 9.31
C PRO A 46 16.02 -28.59 8.80
N THR A 47 15.22 -29.52 9.32
CA THR A 47 14.99 -30.78 8.63
C THR A 47 14.49 -30.41 7.25
N VAL A 48 15.34 -30.59 6.23
CA VAL A 48 15.01 -30.35 4.85
C VAL A 48 13.87 -31.29 4.51
N SER A 49 12.64 -30.76 4.48
CA SER A 49 11.49 -31.48 3.95
C SER A 49 11.79 -31.77 2.47
N PRO A 50 11.65 -33.01 2.00
CA PRO A 50 11.92 -33.33 0.61
C PRO A 50 10.99 -32.49 -0.27
N TRP A 51 11.61 -31.71 -1.16
CA TRP A 51 10.94 -30.98 -2.22
C TRP A 51 9.98 -31.93 -2.95
N PRO A 52 8.70 -31.58 -3.14
CA PRO A 52 7.80 -32.41 -3.93
C PRO A 52 8.36 -32.53 -5.35
N THR A 53 8.76 -33.75 -5.72
CA THR A 53 9.18 -34.08 -7.07
C THR A 53 8.07 -33.64 -8.04
N PRO A 54 8.38 -32.80 -9.05
CA PRO A 54 7.37 -32.43 -10.02
C PRO A 54 6.82 -33.70 -10.69
N PRO A 55 5.50 -33.77 -10.94
CA PRO A 55 4.91 -34.90 -11.64
C PRO A 55 5.56 -35.03 -13.03
N PRO A 56 5.70 -36.26 -13.56
CA PRO A 56 6.34 -36.49 -14.84
C PRO A 56 5.64 -35.67 -15.93
N THR A 57 6.39 -34.79 -16.58
CA THR A 57 5.97 -34.09 -17.78
C THR A 57 5.77 -35.13 -18.88
N TRP A 58 4.54 -35.24 -19.37
CA TRP A 58 4.20 -36.09 -20.49
C TRP A 58 5.02 -35.70 -21.72
N THR A 59 5.91 -36.58 -22.13
CA THR A 59 6.64 -36.49 -23.40
C THR A 59 5.60 -36.60 -24.52
N PRO A 60 5.52 -35.63 -25.45
CA PRO A 60 4.60 -35.74 -26.58
C PRO A 60 4.96 -36.97 -27.41
N THR A 61 3.98 -37.85 -27.58
CA THR A 61 4.06 -39.07 -28.39
C THR A 61 4.46 -38.69 -29.82
N PRO A 62 5.46 -39.33 -30.44
CA PRO A 62 5.87 -39.02 -31.80
C PRO A 62 4.68 -39.19 -32.75
N THR A 63 4.39 -38.11 -33.48
CA THR A 63 3.37 -38.07 -34.52
C THR A 63 3.70 -39.11 -35.58
N SER A 64 2.75 -40.02 -35.85
CA SER A 64 2.91 -41.08 -36.85
C SER A 64 3.24 -40.49 -38.21
N THR A 65 4.30 -41.04 -38.80
CA THR A 65 4.77 -40.84 -40.16
C THR A 65 3.61 -40.93 -41.17
N PRO A 66 3.52 -40.01 -42.15
CA PRO A 66 2.45 -40.04 -43.13
C PRO A 66 2.51 -41.33 -43.96
N GLN A 67 1.40 -42.07 -43.94
CA GLN A 67 1.18 -43.27 -44.74
C GLN A 67 1.16 -42.91 -46.23
N PHE A 68 1.79 -43.77 -47.04
CA PHE A 68 1.86 -43.64 -48.49
C PHE A 68 0.49 -43.38 -49.13
N THR A 69 0.46 -42.35 -49.96
CA THR A 69 -0.66 -41.95 -50.80
C THR A 69 -0.83 -42.98 -51.92
N PRO A 70 -1.98 -43.68 -52.04
CA PRO A 70 -2.22 -44.56 -53.17
C PRO A 70 -2.42 -43.74 -54.46
N THR A 71 -1.84 -44.26 -55.53
CA THR A 71 -1.86 -43.75 -56.90
C THR A 71 -3.30 -43.57 -57.40
N PRO A 72 -3.65 -42.44 -58.07
CA PRO A 72 -5.00 -42.21 -58.54
C PRO A 72 -5.41 -43.21 -59.63
N ARG A 73 -6.57 -43.85 -59.40
CA ARG A 73 -7.29 -44.68 -60.39
C ARG A 73 -7.86 -43.77 -61.50
N PRO A 74 -7.94 -44.24 -62.77
CA PRO A 74 -8.47 -43.44 -63.86
C PRO A 74 -9.87 -42.90 -63.57
N THR A 75 -9.99 -41.60 -63.76
CA THR A 75 -11.19 -40.76 -63.68
C THR A 75 -12.32 -41.32 -64.54
N GLY A 76 -13.44 -41.63 -63.88
CA GLY A 76 -14.72 -41.84 -64.52
C GLY A 76 -15.24 -40.53 -65.13
N THR A 77 -15.94 -40.70 -66.24
CA THR A 77 -16.67 -39.72 -67.05
C THR A 77 -17.36 -38.62 -66.21
N PRO A 78 -17.32 -37.34 -66.63
CA PRO A 78 -17.94 -36.26 -65.89
C PRO A 78 -19.46 -36.45 -65.81
N ALA A 79 -19.96 -36.75 -64.61
CA ALA A 79 -21.38 -36.62 -64.30
C ALA A 79 -21.71 -35.13 -64.13
N GLY A 80 -22.89 -34.74 -64.63
CA GLY A 80 -23.34 -33.35 -64.73
C GLY A 80 -23.11 -32.54 -63.46
N THR A 81 -22.50 -31.38 -63.65
CA THR A 81 -22.25 -30.35 -62.64
C THR A 81 -23.55 -30.05 -61.88
N PRO A 82 -23.64 -30.30 -60.56
CA PRO A 82 -24.76 -29.77 -59.79
C PRO A 82 -24.65 -28.24 -59.77
N THR A 83 -25.77 -27.60 -60.08
CA THR A 83 -25.97 -26.16 -59.98
C THR A 83 -25.53 -25.68 -58.58
N PRO A 84 -24.72 -24.62 -58.46
CA PRO A 84 -24.25 -24.15 -57.16
C PRO A 84 -25.44 -23.75 -56.30
N GLU A 85 -25.51 -24.36 -55.11
CA GLU A 85 -26.43 -23.96 -54.04
C GLU A 85 -26.12 -22.51 -53.64
N PRO A 86 -27.14 -21.66 -53.38
CA PRO A 86 -26.92 -20.26 -53.04
C PRO A 86 -25.99 -20.15 -51.84
N THR A 87 -24.83 -19.53 -52.06
CA THR A 87 -23.90 -19.17 -50.99
C THR A 87 -24.60 -18.15 -50.09
N PHE A 88 -24.87 -18.53 -48.83
CA PHE A 88 -25.38 -17.60 -47.84
C PHE A 88 -24.43 -16.40 -47.75
N PRO A 89 -24.95 -15.16 -47.76
CA PRO A 89 -24.12 -13.98 -47.62
C PRO A 89 -23.34 -14.05 -46.30
N PRO A 90 -22.11 -13.49 -46.23
CA PRO A 90 -21.35 -13.46 -45.00
C PRO A 90 -22.21 -12.82 -43.91
N THR A 91 -22.43 -13.56 -42.82
CA THR A 91 -23.09 -13.06 -41.62
C THR A 91 -22.37 -11.76 -41.24
N SER A 92 -23.12 -10.66 -41.20
CA SER A 92 -22.59 -9.34 -40.84
C SER A 92 -21.77 -9.47 -39.57
N THR A 93 -20.46 -9.28 -39.68
CA THR A 93 -19.58 -9.23 -38.53
C THR A 93 -20.00 -8.01 -37.74
N PHE A 94 -20.58 -8.21 -36.55
CA PHE A 94 -20.95 -7.09 -35.68
C PHE A 94 -19.68 -6.28 -35.42
N THR A 95 -19.69 -5.03 -35.89
CA THR A 95 -18.67 -4.06 -35.51
C THR A 95 -18.72 -3.94 -33.99
N PRO A 96 -17.62 -4.16 -33.25
CA PRO A 96 -17.64 -4.02 -31.80
C PRO A 96 -18.10 -2.60 -31.47
N THR A 97 -19.16 -2.49 -30.66
CA THR A 97 -19.63 -1.21 -30.15
C THR A 97 -18.46 -0.53 -29.43
N PRO A 98 -18.17 0.76 -29.69
CA PRO A 98 -17.08 1.45 -29.02
C PRO A 98 -17.29 1.40 -27.50
N LEU A 99 -16.24 1.02 -26.76
CA LEU A 99 -16.27 1.02 -25.30
C LEU A 99 -16.61 2.45 -24.82
N PRO A 100 -17.55 2.62 -23.88
CA PRO A 100 -17.88 3.94 -23.36
C PRO A 100 -16.63 4.61 -22.81
N THR A 101 -16.39 5.86 -23.19
CA THR A 101 -15.24 6.60 -22.70
C THR A 101 -15.42 6.88 -21.20
N PRO A 102 -14.42 6.57 -20.36
CA PRO A 102 -14.47 6.91 -18.95
C PRO A 102 -14.69 8.43 -18.76
N THR A 103 -15.69 8.78 -17.96
CA THR A 103 -16.00 10.15 -17.54
C THR A 103 -15.54 10.35 -16.10
N PRO A 104 -14.77 11.42 -15.80
CA PRO A 104 -14.42 11.77 -14.43
C PRO A 104 -15.68 12.07 -13.61
N ARG A 105 -15.80 11.48 -12.42
CA ARG A 105 -16.85 11.84 -11.46
C ARG A 105 -16.23 12.70 -10.37
N PRO A 106 -16.85 13.85 -10.01
CA PRO A 106 -16.24 14.74 -9.03
C PRO A 106 -16.25 14.07 -7.65
N LEU A 107 -15.06 13.85 -7.10
CA LEU A 107 -14.87 13.66 -5.67
C LEU A 107 -15.06 15.01 -4.96
N GLU A 108 -15.56 14.99 -3.74
CA GLU A 108 -15.50 16.17 -2.88
C GLU A 108 -14.05 16.38 -2.44
N ASN A 109 -13.52 17.59 -2.64
CA ASN A 109 -12.18 17.99 -2.22
C ASN A 109 -11.04 17.01 -2.65
N PRO A 110 -10.84 16.77 -3.96
CA PRO A 110 -9.85 15.81 -4.45
C PRO A 110 -8.39 16.20 -4.17
N THR A 111 -8.12 17.49 -3.94
CA THR A 111 -6.78 18.05 -3.69
C THR A 111 -6.59 18.43 -2.21
N PHE A 112 -7.40 17.85 -1.31
CA PHE A 112 -7.27 18.00 0.14
C PHE A 112 -7.08 19.46 0.62
N GLU A 113 -7.92 20.37 0.14
CA GLU A 113 -7.96 21.76 0.59
C GLU A 113 -8.55 21.88 2.00
N GLY A 114 -8.12 22.90 2.75
CA GLY A 114 -8.74 23.28 4.02
C GLY A 114 -8.64 22.27 5.15
N ILE A 115 -7.63 21.38 5.14
CA ILE A 115 -7.42 20.36 6.18
C ILE A 115 -7.25 21.01 7.54
N GLN A 116 -7.98 20.50 8.51
CA GLN A 116 -7.81 20.82 9.93
C GLN A 116 -7.27 19.59 10.67
N PRO A 117 -6.71 19.74 11.88
CA PRO A 117 -6.28 18.59 12.67
C PRO A 117 -7.41 17.57 12.87
N ASN A 118 -7.22 16.36 12.36
CA ASN A 118 -8.15 15.24 12.35
C ASN A 118 -9.50 15.49 11.66
N SER A 119 -9.54 16.45 10.72
CA SER A 119 -10.75 16.75 9.94
C SER A 119 -10.37 17.13 8.52
N ILE A 120 -10.86 16.35 7.55
CA ILE A 120 -10.59 16.53 6.13
C ILE A 120 -11.94 16.83 5.46
N PRO A 121 -12.18 18.06 4.96
CA PRO A 121 -13.45 18.38 4.30
C PRO A 121 -13.75 17.39 3.16
N GLY A 122 -14.93 16.77 3.19
CA GLY A 122 -15.39 15.78 2.20
C GLY A 122 -14.86 14.35 2.40
N TRP A 123 -13.98 14.11 3.37
CA TRP A 123 -13.36 12.80 3.58
C TRP A 123 -13.51 12.32 5.02
N GLN A 124 -13.77 11.02 5.16
CA GLN A 124 -13.76 10.34 6.44
C GLN A 124 -12.42 9.66 6.66
N THR A 125 -12.10 9.41 7.92
CA THR A 125 -10.81 8.85 8.35
C THR A 125 -11.02 7.66 9.28
N GLY A 126 -10.11 6.69 9.22
CA GLY A 126 -10.07 5.57 10.15
C GLY A 126 -8.64 5.11 10.40
N GLY A 127 -8.49 4.24 11.39
CA GLY A 127 -7.21 3.62 11.70
C GLY A 127 -7.37 2.44 12.64
N PHE A 128 -6.39 1.55 12.59
CA PHE A 128 -6.28 0.44 13.52
C PHE A 128 -5.42 0.88 14.70
N VAL A 129 -5.99 0.84 15.90
CA VAL A 129 -5.35 1.30 17.13
C VAL A 129 -5.48 0.20 18.18
N ASN A 130 -4.35 -0.24 18.71
CA ASN A 130 -4.29 -1.23 19.79
C ASN A 130 -3.28 -0.86 20.89
N TRP A 131 -2.73 0.35 20.85
CA TRP A 131 -1.77 0.85 21.84
C TRP A 131 -1.97 2.35 22.09
N ALA A 132 -1.84 2.74 23.34
CA ALA A 132 -1.72 4.13 23.78
C ALA A 132 -0.62 4.27 24.86
N SER A 133 -0.20 5.51 25.13
CA SER A 133 0.80 5.79 26.16
C SER A 133 0.37 5.25 27.53
N GLY A 134 1.20 4.38 28.10
CA GLY A 134 0.94 3.67 29.36
C GLY A 134 0.62 2.19 29.18
N ASP A 135 0.30 1.74 27.96
CA ASP A 135 0.07 0.34 27.64
C ASP A 135 1.40 -0.43 27.44
N GLU A 136 1.32 -1.76 27.50
CA GLU A 136 2.43 -2.63 27.13
C GLU A 136 2.79 -2.44 25.65
N PHE A 137 4.04 -2.07 25.39
CA PHE A 137 4.52 -1.72 24.06
C PHE A 137 5.24 -2.89 23.39
N ASP A 138 4.80 -3.24 22.18
CA ASP A 138 5.47 -4.18 21.28
C ASP A 138 5.81 -3.49 19.95
N PRO A 139 7.09 -3.35 19.57
CA PRO A 139 7.50 -2.59 18.38
C PRO A 139 7.05 -3.21 17.04
N GLY A 140 6.65 -4.48 17.02
CA GLY A 140 6.18 -5.16 15.81
C GLY A 140 4.66 -5.07 15.61
N THR A 141 3.91 -4.90 16.70
CA THR A 141 2.45 -5.08 16.71
C THR A 141 1.65 -3.96 17.37
N SER A 142 2.29 -2.99 18.03
CA SER A 142 1.63 -1.80 18.58
C SER A 142 1.40 -0.74 17.50
N TYR A 143 0.13 -0.33 17.36
CA TYR A 143 -0.34 0.72 16.47
C TYR A 143 -1.01 1.82 17.28
N ALA A 144 -0.53 3.05 17.12
CA ALA A 144 -1.05 4.24 17.77
C ALA A 144 -2.11 4.95 16.92
N ALA A 145 -2.85 5.85 17.55
CA ALA A 145 -3.87 6.65 16.87
C ALA A 145 -3.24 7.51 15.74
N PRO A 146 -3.78 7.44 14.51
CA PRO A 146 -3.32 8.30 13.43
C PRO A 146 -3.68 9.76 13.71
N ARG A 147 -2.82 10.66 13.26
CA ARG A 147 -3.11 12.09 13.15
C ARG A 147 -3.22 12.45 11.68
N PHE A 148 -4.25 13.19 11.34
CA PHE A 148 -4.48 13.69 9.98
C PHE A 148 -4.35 15.20 10.01
N HIS A 149 -3.48 15.76 9.18
CA HIS A 149 -3.31 17.20 9.11
C HIS A 149 -2.70 17.61 7.77
N GLN A 150 -2.65 18.91 7.50
CA GLN A 150 -1.92 19.39 6.34
C GLN A 150 -0.42 19.15 6.50
N ALA A 151 0.25 18.80 5.40
CA ALA A 151 1.70 18.69 5.37
C ALA A 151 2.39 19.97 5.84
N ASP A 152 3.16 19.84 6.92
CA ASP A 152 3.80 20.96 7.61
C ASP A 152 4.92 21.57 6.76
N ASP A 153 5.74 20.70 6.16
CA ASP A 153 6.87 21.09 5.31
C ASP A 153 6.41 21.23 3.85
N PRO A 154 6.57 22.42 3.23
CA PRO A 154 6.28 22.62 1.82
C PRO A 154 7.02 21.65 0.87
N LEU A 155 8.19 21.15 1.27
CA LEU A 155 8.97 20.20 0.46
C LEU A 155 8.40 18.77 0.48
N GLN A 156 7.51 18.47 1.42
CA GLN A 156 6.84 17.18 1.53
C GLN A 156 5.46 17.17 0.85
N ARG A 157 5.04 18.31 0.29
CA ARG A 157 3.78 18.44 -0.46
C ARG A 157 3.92 17.84 -1.85
N ILE A 158 2.83 17.24 -2.33
CA ILE A 158 2.72 16.70 -3.68
C ILE A 158 2.31 17.82 -4.63
N ASN A 159 1.10 18.38 -4.49
CA ASN A 159 0.60 19.48 -5.32
C ASN A 159 -0.32 20.41 -4.52
N GLY A 160 0.26 21.42 -3.85
CA GLY A 160 -0.52 22.35 -3.03
C GLY A 160 -0.77 21.78 -1.63
N PRO A 161 -1.95 21.99 -1.03
CA PRO A 161 -2.32 21.37 0.24
C PRO A 161 -2.35 19.85 0.15
N THR A 162 -1.40 19.19 0.80
CA THR A 162 -1.29 17.74 0.80
C THR A 162 -1.67 17.20 2.17
N LEU A 163 -2.48 16.15 2.20
CA LEU A 163 -2.78 15.43 3.43
C LEU A 163 -1.53 14.73 3.93
N GLN A 164 -1.19 14.95 5.20
CA GLN A 164 -0.17 14.21 5.94
C GLN A 164 -0.86 13.32 6.98
N ILE A 165 -0.39 12.08 7.08
CA ILE A 165 -0.84 11.10 8.08
C ILE A 165 0.38 10.58 8.83
N ASP A 166 0.44 10.83 10.13
CA ASP A 166 1.51 10.38 11.01
C ASP A 166 0.97 9.88 12.37
N THR A 167 1.86 9.43 13.26
CA THR A 167 1.48 9.09 14.65
C THR A 167 2.64 9.32 15.62
N GLU A 168 2.54 8.83 16.85
CA GLU A 168 3.57 8.92 17.87
C GLU A 168 4.90 8.30 17.40
N PRO A 169 6.05 8.93 17.72
CA PRO A 169 7.36 8.35 17.44
C PRO A 169 7.50 6.95 18.03
N TRP A 170 8.17 6.07 17.29
CA TRP A 170 8.46 4.69 17.68
C TRP A 170 7.23 3.79 17.83
N VAL A 171 6.11 4.12 17.18
CA VAL A 171 4.92 3.26 17.14
C VAL A 171 4.48 3.07 15.69
N LYS A 172 3.85 1.93 15.36
CA LYS A 172 3.37 1.72 13.98
C LYS A 172 2.11 2.54 13.70
N LEU A 173 1.92 2.85 12.42
CA LEU A 173 0.72 3.46 11.87
C LEU A 173 0.00 2.46 10.98
N ARG A 174 -1.32 2.39 11.08
CA ARG A 174 -2.21 1.80 10.07
C ARG A 174 -3.48 2.64 9.99
N ALA A 175 -3.67 3.31 8.87
CA ALA A 175 -4.72 4.30 8.68
C ALA A 175 -5.31 4.24 7.27
N TRP A 176 -6.52 4.78 7.14
CA TRP A 176 -7.17 4.94 5.85
C TRP A 176 -8.00 6.22 5.80
N THR A 177 -8.18 6.75 4.60
CA THR A 177 -9.13 7.83 4.30
C THR A 177 -10.09 7.37 3.22
N PHE A 178 -11.35 7.79 3.33
CA PHE A 178 -12.36 7.34 2.40
C PHE A 178 -13.46 8.36 2.13
N GLN A 179 -14.12 8.19 1.00
CA GLN A 179 -15.28 8.97 0.59
C GLN A 179 -16.26 8.04 -0.12
N THR A 180 -17.53 8.11 0.28
CA THR A 180 -18.61 7.41 -0.43
C THR A 180 -19.19 8.33 -1.48
N VAL A 181 -19.29 7.84 -2.71
CA VAL A 181 -19.64 8.60 -3.90
C VAL A 181 -20.75 7.85 -4.61
N ASP A 182 -21.87 8.51 -4.88
CA ASP A 182 -22.92 7.89 -5.71
C ASP A 182 -22.36 7.60 -7.11
N VAL A 183 -22.83 6.58 -7.82
CA VAL A 183 -22.42 6.26 -9.18
C VAL A 183 -23.59 5.57 -9.88
N GLU A 184 -23.56 5.46 -11.21
CA GLU A 184 -24.59 4.69 -11.89
C GLU A 184 -24.42 3.19 -11.57
N PRO A 185 -25.48 2.48 -11.15
CA PRO A 185 -25.42 1.03 -10.93
C PRO A 185 -24.86 0.28 -12.14
N GLY A 186 -23.92 -0.62 -11.91
CA GLY A 186 -23.27 -1.40 -12.97
C GLY A 186 -22.22 -0.65 -13.79
N SER A 187 -21.94 0.63 -13.51
CA SER A 187 -20.81 1.34 -14.11
C SER A 187 -19.47 0.74 -13.67
N LEU A 188 -18.47 0.79 -14.54
CA LEU A 188 -17.10 0.45 -14.17
C LEU A 188 -16.47 1.66 -13.49
N VAL A 189 -15.76 1.43 -12.41
CA VAL A 189 -15.23 2.45 -11.52
C VAL A 189 -13.77 2.17 -11.22
N GLN A 190 -12.93 3.20 -11.32
CA GLN A 190 -11.54 3.15 -10.93
C GLN A 190 -11.14 4.40 -10.15
N PHE A 191 -10.49 4.19 -9.02
CA PHE A 191 -9.96 5.24 -8.16
C PHE A 191 -8.45 5.34 -8.30
N GLN A 192 -7.95 6.57 -8.33
CA GLN A 192 -6.51 6.84 -8.24
C GLN A 192 -6.23 8.01 -7.31
N ILE A 193 -5.03 8.01 -6.72
CA ILE A 193 -4.57 9.08 -5.83
C ILE A 193 -3.04 9.19 -5.90
N ARG A 194 -2.50 10.40 -5.82
CA ARG A 194 -1.05 10.61 -5.70
C ARG A 194 -0.64 10.40 -4.24
N ALA A 195 0.47 9.70 -4.04
CA ALA A 195 0.94 9.36 -2.71
C ALA A 195 2.46 9.41 -2.59
N ALA A 196 2.94 9.72 -1.39
CA ALA A 196 4.35 9.59 -1.02
C ALA A 196 4.49 9.03 0.40
N GLY A 197 5.59 8.35 0.67
CA GLY A 197 5.95 7.90 2.01
C GLY A 197 7.25 8.55 2.46
N PHE A 198 7.34 8.92 3.73
CA PHE A 198 8.57 9.41 4.34
C PHE A 198 8.86 8.61 5.61
N VAL A 199 10.09 8.17 5.77
CA VAL A 199 10.56 7.57 7.04
C VAL A 199 11.94 8.12 7.38
N LYS A 200 12.27 8.16 8.67
CA LYS A 200 13.59 8.64 9.11
C LYS A 200 14.72 7.69 8.72
N ASP A 201 14.54 6.40 8.99
CA ASP A 201 15.45 5.33 8.55
C ASP A 201 14.92 4.76 7.22
N THR A 202 15.64 5.09 6.15
CA THR A 202 15.33 4.71 4.77
C THR A 202 15.41 3.21 4.51
N THR A 203 15.84 2.40 5.47
CA THR A 203 15.74 0.94 5.40
C THR A 203 14.29 0.47 5.54
N GLY A 204 13.44 1.28 6.19
CA GLY A 204 11.99 1.02 6.28
C GLY A 204 11.22 1.75 5.18
N HIS A 205 9.96 1.34 5.02
CA HIS A 205 9.04 1.89 4.03
C HIS A 205 7.61 2.04 4.58
N TYR A 206 6.81 2.80 3.84
CA TYR A 206 5.37 2.78 3.90
C TYR A 206 4.80 1.78 2.91
N ILE A 207 3.77 1.08 3.34
CA ILE A 207 2.87 0.28 2.53
C ILE A 207 1.67 1.17 2.18
N LEU A 208 1.50 1.49 0.90
CA LEU A 208 0.46 2.37 0.39
C LEU A 208 -0.36 1.68 -0.70
N LYS A 209 -1.67 1.87 -0.71
CA LYS A 209 -2.57 1.33 -1.74
C LYS A 209 -3.85 2.13 -1.86
N ALA A 210 -4.48 2.05 -3.03
CA ALA A 210 -5.79 2.61 -3.33
C ALA A 210 -6.78 1.48 -3.58
N GLY A 211 -8.04 1.68 -3.22
CA GLY A 211 -9.08 0.67 -3.37
C GLY A 211 -10.48 1.26 -3.53
N VAL A 212 -11.41 0.42 -3.96
CA VAL A 212 -12.82 0.76 -4.11
C VAL A 212 -13.68 -0.35 -3.52
N ASP A 213 -14.58 -0.02 -2.61
CA ASP A 213 -15.69 -0.89 -2.24
C ASP A 213 -16.85 -0.67 -3.23
N PRO A 214 -17.20 -1.68 -4.06
CA PRO A 214 -18.24 -1.56 -5.06
C PRO A 214 -19.66 -1.40 -4.48
N GLU A 215 -19.89 -1.76 -3.22
CA GLU A 215 -21.20 -1.64 -2.57
C GLU A 215 -21.37 -0.33 -1.81
N GLY A 216 -20.30 0.46 -1.68
CA GLY A 216 -20.28 1.74 -0.99
C GLY A 216 -20.60 1.64 0.50
N GLY A 217 -20.06 0.62 1.17
CA GLY A 217 -20.09 0.50 2.62
C GLY A 217 -19.34 1.62 3.32
N GLU A 218 -19.61 1.81 4.60
CA GLU A 218 -18.80 2.70 5.44
C GLU A 218 -17.43 2.06 5.69
N GLY A 219 -16.36 2.85 5.57
CA GLY A 219 -14.99 2.38 5.81
C GLY A 219 -14.33 1.77 4.57
N CYS A 220 -13.29 0.96 4.81
CA CYS A 220 -12.41 0.42 3.77
C CYS A 220 -12.19 -1.11 3.89
N GLU A 221 -12.94 -1.77 4.75
CA GLU A 221 -12.81 -3.19 5.07
C GLU A 221 -13.21 -4.07 3.87
N ALA A 222 -14.19 -3.63 3.09
CA ALA A 222 -14.68 -4.30 1.88
C ALA A 222 -14.03 -3.77 0.59
N ALA A 223 -13.07 -2.85 0.68
CA ALA A 223 -12.44 -2.27 -0.49
C ALA A 223 -11.62 -3.33 -1.26
N GLN A 224 -11.81 -3.35 -2.58
CA GLN A 224 -10.97 -4.10 -3.49
C GLN A 224 -9.70 -3.28 -3.76
N TRP A 225 -8.57 -3.78 -3.27
CA TRP A 225 -7.30 -3.07 -3.29
C TRP A 225 -6.52 -3.31 -4.57
N GLY A 226 -5.85 -2.25 -5.03
CA GLY A 226 -4.90 -2.32 -6.14
C GLY A 226 -3.54 -2.83 -5.67
N ASP A 227 -2.55 -2.67 -6.55
CA ASP A 227 -1.18 -3.08 -6.25
C ASP A 227 -0.62 -2.33 -5.04
N GLU A 228 0.00 -3.09 -4.14
CA GLU A 228 0.67 -2.55 -2.97
C GLU A 228 1.97 -1.85 -3.37
N GLN A 229 2.12 -0.60 -2.96
CA GLN A 229 3.36 0.17 -3.10
C GLN A 229 4.10 0.22 -1.77
N THR A 230 5.28 -0.39 -1.73
CA THR A 230 6.19 -0.31 -0.59
C THR A 230 7.28 0.72 -0.90
N ILE A 231 7.14 1.95 -0.39
CA ILE A 231 7.99 3.09 -0.79
C ILE A 231 8.43 3.97 0.40
N ASN A 232 9.47 4.76 0.17
CA ASN A 232 9.89 5.86 1.03
C ASN A 232 10.23 7.09 0.17
N GLN A 233 10.84 8.11 0.77
CA GLN A 233 11.13 9.39 0.13
C GLN A 233 11.98 9.28 -1.14
N ASN A 234 12.72 8.19 -1.33
CA ASN A 234 13.54 7.99 -2.53
C ASN A 234 12.72 7.72 -3.79
N ALA A 235 11.48 7.24 -3.64
CA ALA A 235 10.57 7.01 -4.76
C ALA A 235 9.89 8.31 -5.27
N GLY A 236 9.89 9.37 -4.45
CA GLY A 236 9.07 10.55 -4.68
C GLY A 236 7.57 10.24 -4.62
N ALA A 237 6.76 11.08 -5.25
CA ALA A 237 5.31 10.90 -5.33
C ALA A 237 4.94 9.93 -6.48
N VAL A 238 4.24 8.85 -6.14
CA VAL A 238 3.71 7.84 -7.05
C VAL A 238 2.20 7.99 -7.23
N THR A 239 1.63 7.34 -8.23
CA THR A 239 0.17 7.22 -8.40
C THR A 239 -0.26 5.84 -7.95
N LEU A 240 -1.15 5.77 -6.96
CA LEU A 240 -1.82 4.55 -6.53
C LEU A 240 -3.11 4.41 -7.34
N VAL A 241 -3.41 3.20 -7.79
CA VAL A 241 -4.57 2.93 -8.65
C VAL A 241 -5.29 1.69 -8.12
N SER A 242 -6.61 1.77 -7.97
CA SER A 242 -7.45 0.62 -7.64
C SER A 242 -7.63 -0.30 -8.86
N PRO A 243 -8.08 -1.55 -8.65
CA PRO A 243 -8.65 -2.34 -9.74
C PRO A 243 -9.87 -1.60 -10.30
N GLU A 244 -10.21 -1.93 -11.54
CA GLU A 244 -11.49 -1.54 -12.09
C GLU A 244 -12.58 -2.45 -11.49
N VAL A 245 -13.59 -1.85 -10.88
CA VAL A 245 -14.68 -2.58 -10.22
C VAL A 245 -16.04 -2.19 -10.80
N VAL A 246 -16.98 -3.11 -10.81
CA VAL A 246 -18.36 -2.83 -11.22
C VAL A 246 -19.13 -2.32 -10.00
N ALA A 247 -19.72 -1.13 -10.11
CA ALA A 247 -20.54 -0.55 -9.06
C ALA A 247 -21.77 -1.42 -8.77
N GLY A 248 -22.03 -1.64 -7.47
CA GLY A 248 -23.16 -2.41 -6.99
C GLY A 248 -24.50 -1.75 -7.33
N GLN A 249 -25.59 -2.48 -7.08
CA GLN A 249 -26.95 -2.02 -7.39
C GLN A 249 -27.42 -0.87 -6.49
N ALA A 250 -26.71 -0.60 -5.39
CA ALA A 250 -26.96 0.55 -4.52
C ALA A 250 -26.66 1.90 -5.18
N GLY A 251 -25.92 1.91 -6.30
CA GLY A 251 -25.58 3.15 -7.02
C GLY A 251 -24.62 4.04 -6.22
N ARG A 252 -23.71 3.44 -5.47
CA ARG A 252 -22.65 4.13 -4.72
C ARG A 252 -21.44 3.22 -4.56
N VAL A 253 -20.28 3.84 -4.41
CA VAL A 253 -18.99 3.19 -4.15
C VAL A 253 -18.29 3.94 -3.02
N THR A 254 -17.38 3.28 -2.31
CA THR A 254 -16.50 3.93 -1.33
C THR A 254 -15.07 3.83 -1.83
N VAL A 255 -14.46 4.97 -2.11
CA VAL A 255 -13.04 5.05 -2.51
C VAL A 255 -12.17 5.14 -1.27
N CYS A 256 -11.02 4.47 -1.30
CA CYS A 256 -10.16 4.28 -0.13
C CYS A 256 -8.68 4.49 -0.46
N ALA A 257 -8.00 5.28 0.37
CA ALA A 257 -6.54 5.38 0.39
C ALA A 257 -6.02 4.81 1.73
N PHE A 258 -5.04 3.91 1.66
CA PHE A 258 -4.51 3.19 2.83
C PHE A 258 -3.03 3.49 3.02
N ALA A 259 -2.62 3.62 4.28
CA ALA A 259 -1.23 3.78 4.68
C ALA A 259 -0.89 2.94 5.91
N GLU A 260 0.19 2.18 5.84
CA GLU A 260 0.78 1.45 6.97
C GLU A 260 2.30 1.55 6.97
N THR A 261 2.89 1.71 8.15
CA THR A 261 4.35 1.61 8.31
C THR A 261 4.77 0.15 8.43
N GLN A 262 5.85 -0.26 7.76
CA GLN A 262 6.41 -1.60 7.95
C GLN A 262 6.92 -1.81 9.39
N TYR A 263 7.62 -0.79 9.93
CA TYR A 263 8.25 -0.80 11.25
C TYR A 263 7.99 0.52 11.98
N ALA A 264 7.96 0.45 13.31
CA ALA A 264 7.95 1.63 14.18
C ALA A 264 9.23 2.45 13.99
N GLN A 265 9.11 3.78 13.86
CA GLN A 265 10.26 4.67 13.66
C GLN A 265 10.10 6.01 14.38
N VAL A 266 11.22 6.69 14.64
CA VAL A 266 11.23 8.01 15.30
C VAL A 266 10.42 9.09 14.56
N TYR A 267 10.35 9.00 13.24
CA TYR A 267 9.51 9.86 12.42
C TYR A 267 9.16 9.16 11.12
N HIS A 268 7.88 9.21 10.78
CA HIS A 268 7.33 8.64 9.57
C HIS A 268 6.01 9.33 9.23
N ALA A 269 5.76 9.57 7.96
CA ALA A 269 4.51 10.15 7.48
C ALA A 269 4.14 9.60 6.10
N ALA A 270 2.84 9.42 5.87
CA ALA A 270 2.29 9.19 4.53
C ALA A 270 1.64 10.48 4.02
N PHE A 271 1.71 10.69 2.72
CA PHE A 271 1.19 11.89 2.04
C PHE A 271 0.23 11.49 0.94
N PHE A 272 -0.90 12.18 0.84
CA PHE A 272 -1.92 11.96 -0.19
C PHE A 272 -2.40 13.26 -0.82
N ASP A 273 -2.59 13.24 -2.14
CA ASP A 273 -3.06 14.38 -2.93
C ASP A 273 -3.65 13.94 -4.28
N ASP A 274 -4.24 14.87 -5.03
CA ASP A 274 -4.72 14.67 -6.40
C ASP A 274 -5.57 13.39 -6.60
N ALA A 275 -6.56 13.20 -5.74
CA ALA A 275 -7.50 12.08 -5.85
C ALA A 275 -8.40 12.24 -7.09
N ALA A 276 -8.64 11.14 -7.80
CA ALA A 276 -9.54 11.14 -8.95
C ALA A 276 -10.34 9.83 -9.02
N LEU A 277 -11.62 9.97 -9.37
CA LEU A 277 -12.53 8.86 -9.63
C LEU A 277 -12.96 8.90 -11.08
N THR A 278 -12.78 7.78 -11.75
CA THR A 278 -13.14 7.60 -13.14
C THR A 278 -14.26 6.58 -13.24
N THR A 279 -15.30 6.88 -14.03
CA THR A 279 -16.44 5.98 -14.23
C THR A 279 -16.73 5.81 -15.71
N SER A 280 -16.99 4.60 -16.20
CA SER A 280 -17.52 4.38 -17.55
C SER A 280 -18.89 3.71 -17.49
N LEU A 281 -19.73 4.00 -18.49
CA LEU A 281 -21.08 3.46 -18.56
C LEU A 281 -21.09 1.93 -18.46
N PRO A 282 -22.16 1.34 -17.91
CA PRO A 282 -22.31 -0.11 -17.81
C PRO A 282 -22.08 -0.75 -19.18
N VAL A 283 -21.27 -1.81 -19.21
CA VAL A 283 -21.11 -2.65 -20.40
C VAL A 283 -22.49 -3.25 -20.69
N SER A 284 -23.14 -2.80 -21.76
CA SER A 284 -24.40 -3.43 -22.19
C SER A 284 -24.10 -4.89 -22.55
N PRO A 285 -24.90 -5.85 -22.06
CA PRO A 285 -24.68 -7.29 -22.31
C PRO A 285 -24.80 -7.68 -23.78
#